data_AF-A0A7U1GFW0-F1
#
_entry.id   AF-A0A7U1GFW0-F1
#
_cell.length_a   1.000
_cell.length_b   1.000
_cell.length_c   1.000
_cell.angle_alpha   90.00
_cell.angle_beta   90.00
_cell.angle_gamma   90.00
#
_symmetry.space_group_name_H-M   'P 1'
#
loop_
_entity.id
_entity.type
_entity.pdbx_description
1 polymer ?
#
loop_
_entity_poly.entity_id
_entity_poly.type
_entity_poly.pdbx_seq_one_letter_code
_entity_poly.pdbx_strand_id
1 'polypeptide(L)'
;MNFDAFNRSIFQHHPFHLVSPSPWPLYTCISLLTLTTSGVLTMHGFNNSNVFVLFALISVVLSMSFWWRDVISEGTYLGNHTAAVQRGLNMGVALFIVTEALFFLAIFWAFFHSALSPTVELGAQWPPMGIEAINPFELPLLNTVLLLSSGITVTWAHHSLIQGNRRGTLYGLVATVFLALVFTGLQAVEYNFSTFSISDGAFGSCFYFATGFHGLHVIIGTAFIAVGLWRVLAYHSTENHHLGLESSILYWHFVDVVWLFLYISIYYWGS
;
A
#
# COMPACT_ATOMS: atom_id res chain seq x y z
N MET A 1 19.64 -41.02 22.66
CA MET A 1 20.30 -39.76 22.24
C MET A 1 20.29 -38.85 23.45
N ASN A 2 21.46 -38.57 24.01
CA ASN A 2 21.60 -37.69 25.17
C ASN A 2 21.13 -36.29 24.80
N PHE A 3 20.11 -35.80 25.49
CA PHE A 3 19.79 -34.38 25.54
C PHE A 3 20.90 -33.71 26.35
N ASP A 4 21.98 -33.32 25.69
CA ASP A 4 22.95 -32.41 26.30
C ASP A 4 22.18 -31.18 26.76
N ALA A 5 22.32 -30.87 28.06
CA ALA A 5 21.71 -29.71 28.67
C ALA A 5 22.15 -28.45 27.91
N PHE A 6 21.23 -27.80 27.20
CA PHE A 6 21.50 -26.56 26.50
C PHE A 6 22.15 -25.55 27.45
N ASN A 7 23.42 -25.20 27.20
CA ASN A 7 24.14 -24.25 28.02
C ASN A 7 23.60 -22.83 27.74
N ARG A 8 22.93 -22.24 28.73
CA ARG A 8 22.24 -20.95 28.61
C ARG A 8 23.15 -19.82 28.14
N SER A 9 24.46 -19.89 28.44
CA SER A 9 25.45 -18.86 28.10
C SER A 9 25.76 -18.75 26.60
N ILE A 10 25.44 -19.77 25.81
CA ILE A 10 25.69 -19.77 24.36
C ILE A 10 24.62 -18.96 23.61
N PHE A 11 23.47 -18.70 24.25
CA PHE A 11 22.35 -17.98 23.65
C PHE A 11 22.24 -16.55 24.18
N GLN A 12 21.73 -15.64 23.34
CA GLN A 12 21.45 -14.26 23.76
C GLN A 12 20.59 -14.19 25.02
N HIS A 13 20.90 -13.23 25.90
CA HIS A 13 20.21 -13.06 27.18
C HIS A 13 18.92 -12.23 27.07
N HIS A 14 18.72 -11.53 25.96
CA HIS A 14 17.52 -10.73 25.66
C HIS A 14 16.77 -11.27 24.44
N PRO A 15 15.46 -10.98 24.30
CA PRO A 15 14.66 -11.47 23.19
C PRO A 15 14.76 -10.63 21.91
N PHE A 16 15.49 -9.50 21.94
CA PHE A 16 15.59 -8.57 20.82
C PHE A 16 16.59 -9.03 19.75
N HIS A 17 16.32 -8.64 18.50
CA HIS A 17 17.17 -8.96 17.36
C HIS A 17 18.32 -7.95 17.23
N LEU A 18 19.55 -8.45 17.23
CA LEU A 18 20.75 -7.68 16.88
C LEU A 18 21.03 -7.85 15.38
N VAL A 19 20.58 -6.88 14.59
CA VAL A 19 20.70 -6.91 13.12
C VAL A 19 22.17 -6.76 12.72
N SER A 20 22.63 -7.57 11.76
CA SER A 20 23.98 -7.43 11.19
C SER A 20 24.13 -6.14 10.37
N PRO A 21 25.35 -5.60 10.21
CA PRO A 21 25.58 -4.47 9.33
C PRO A 21 25.01 -4.73 7.92
N SER A 22 24.11 -3.86 7.48
CA SER A 22 23.39 -3.98 6.20
C SER A 22 23.66 -2.76 5.33
N PRO A 23 23.89 -2.92 4.01
CA PRO A 23 24.14 -1.80 3.12
C PRO A 23 22.85 -1.11 2.63
N TRP A 24 21.68 -1.73 2.81
CA TRP A 24 20.41 -1.26 2.25
C TRP A 24 19.96 0.13 2.70
N PRO A 25 20.19 0.57 3.95
CA PRO A 25 19.89 1.95 4.34
C PRO A 25 20.64 2.97 3.47
N LEU A 26 21.93 2.75 3.23
CA LEU A 26 22.76 3.65 2.41
C LEU A 26 22.31 3.63 0.94
N TYR A 27 22.08 2.44 0.36
CA TYR A 27 21.58 2.33 -1.02
C TYR A 27 20.22 2.99 -1.21
N THR A 28 19.33 2.88 -0.23
CA THR A 28 18.00 3.50 -0.28
C THR A 28 18.14 5.03 -0.20
N CYS A 29 18.98 5.56 0.69
CA CYS A 29 19.25 7.00 0.76
C CYS A 29 19.80 7.56 -0.56
N ILE A 30 20.77 6.88 -1.17
CA ILE A 30 21.34 7.30 -2.46
C ILE A 30 20.27 7.24 -3.56
N SER A 31 19.47 6.16 -3.60
CA SER A 31 18.43 5.99 -4.61
C SER A 31 17.34 7.07 -4.51
N LEU A 32 16.91 7.42 -3.29
CA LEU A 32 15.95 8.50 -3.05
C LEU A 32 16.52 9.88 -3.40
N LEU A 33 17.80 10.13 -3.07
CA LEU A 33 18.48 11.37 -3.48
C LEU A 33 18.56 11.47 -5.01
N THR A 34 18.91 10.38 -5.70
CA THR A 34 18.95 10.37 -7.16
C THR A 34 17.55 10.54 -7.77
N LEU A 35 16.51 9.98 -7.17
CA LEU A 35 15.13 10.11 -7.66
C LEU A 35 14.63 11.55 -7.54
N THR A 36 14.83 12.17 -6.38
CA THR A 36 14.40 13.56 -6.14
C THR A 36 15.16 14.55 -7.02
N THR A 37 16.48 14.42 -7.11
CA THR A 37 17.30 15.31 -7.95
C THR A 37 16.99 15.13 -9.44
N SER A 38 16.91 13.89 -9.94
CA SER A 38 16.54 13.64 -11.34
C SER A 38 15.11 14.12 -11.63
N GLY A 39 14.16 13.94 -10.71
CA GLY A 39 12.79 14.45 -10.84
C GLY A 39 12.75 15.96 -11.02
N VAL A 40 13.45 16.71 -10.17
CA VAL A 40 13.55 18.18 -10.32
C VAL A 40 14.18 18.56 -11.67
N LEU A 41 15.26 17.89 -12.08
CA LEU A 41 15.90 18.15 -13.38
C LEU A 41 14.97 17.88 -14.57
N THR A 42 14.10 16.85 -14.48
CA THR A 42 13.09 16.59 -15.53
C THR A 42 12.07 17.70 -15.64
N MET A 43 11.55 18.19 -14.50
CA MET A 43 10.57 19.27 -14.48
C MET A 43 11.13 20.59 -15.03
N HIS A 44 12.45 20.79 -14.95
CA HIS A 44 13.14 21.95 -15.51
C HIS A 44 13.70 21.74 -16.93
N GLY A 45 13.40 20.62 -17.59
CA GLY A 45 13.74 20.40 -19.00
C GLY A 45 15.22 20.14 -19.30
N PHE A 46 16.00 19.67 -18.31
CA PHE A 46 17.41 19.30 -18.55
C PHE A 46 17.50 18.06 -19.46
N ASN A 47 18.44 18.06 -20.41
CA ASN A 47 18.63 16.95 -21.35
C ASN A 47 18.94 15.62 -20.62
N ASN A 48 18.36 14.52 -21.13
CA ASN A 48 18.50 13.15 -20.62
C ASN A 48 18.02 12.90 -19.16
N SER A 49 17.49 13.90 -18.47
CA SER A 49 16.98 13.77 -17.11
C SER A 49 15.88 12.71 -16.97
N ASN A 50 15.02 12.54 -17.98
CA ASN A 50 13.93 11.55 -17.97
C ASN A 50 14.44 10.11 -17.84
N VAL A 51 15.57 9.81 -18.49
CA VAL A 51 16.21 8.50 -18.43
C VAL A 51 16.77 8.25 -17.03
N PHE A 52 17.36 9.27 -16.40
CA PHE A 52 17.86 9.18 -15.03
C PHE A 52 16.75 8.96 -14.01
N VAL A 53 15.58 9.57 -14.18
CA VAL A 53 14.41 9.30 -13.32
C VAL A 53 14.01 7.84 -13.38
N LEU A 54 13.96 7.24 -14.59
CA LEU A 54 13.61 5.83 -14.74
C LEU A 54 14.63 4.92 -14.03
N PHE A 55 15.94 5.18 -14.20
CA PHE A 55 16.98 4.42 -13.50
C PHE A 55 16.89 4.58 -11.97
N ALA A 56 16.61 5.78 -11.48
CA ALA A 56 16.44 6.03 -10.06
C ALA A 56 15.20 5.32 -9.48
N LEU A 57 14.08 5.27 -10.21
CA LEU A 57 12.90 4.51 -9.81
C LEU A 57 13.23 3.01 -9.70
N ILE A 58 13.92 2.45 -10.69
CA ILE A 58 14.35 1.05 -10.66
C ILE A 58 15.28 0.79 -9.46
N SER A 59 16.22 1.69 -9.17
CA SER A 59 17.15 1.51 -8.06
C SER A 59 16.44 1.53 -6.70
N VAL A 60 15.44 2.39 -6.50
CA VAL A 60 14.60 2.39 -5.29
C VAL A 60 13.82 1.07 -5.16
N VAL A 61 13.20 0.59 -6.24
CA VAL A 61 12.45 -0.69 -6.21
C VAL A 61 13.38 -1.87 -5.88
N LEU A 62 14.58 -1.90 -6.46
CA LEU A 62 15.56 -2.95 -6.19
C LEU A 62 16.07 -2.88 -4.74
N SER A 63 16.38 -1.69 -4.22
CA SER A 63 16.87 -1.54 -2.84
C SER A 63 15.83 -2.02 -1.83
N MET A 64 14.54 -1.67 -2.01
CA MET A 64 13.43 -2.15 -1.17
C MET A 64 13.26 -3.67 -1.29
N SER A 65 13.30 -4.20 -2.51
CA SER A 65 13.12 -5.65 -2.75
C SER A 65 14.22 -6.49 -2.09
N PHE A 66 15.49 -6.07 -2.21
CA PHE A 66 16.60 -6.78 -1.57
C PHE A 66 16.62 -6.60 -0.05
N TRP A 67 16.20 -5.46 0.47
CA TRP A 67 16.07 -5.28 1.91
C TRP A 67 15.00 -6.22 2.47
N TRP A 68 13.81 -6.28 1.86
CA TRP A 68 12.78 -7.21 2.31
C TRP A 68 13.15 -8.68 2.15
N ARG A 69 13.94 -9.04 1.14
CA ARG A 69 14.53 -10.39 1.04
C ARG A 69 15.35 -10.73 2.28
N ASP A 70 16.17 -9.80 2.76
CA ASP A 70 17.01 -10.03 3.94
C ASP A 70 16.16 -10.13 5.20
N VAL A 71 15.13 -9.28 5.36
CA VAL A 71 14.17 -9.39 6.47
C VAL A 71 13.42 -10.73 6.46
N ILE A 72 13.02 -11.22 5.29
CA ILE A 72 12.41 -12.56 5.15
C ILE A 72 13.39 -13.64 5.60
N SER A 73 14.68 -13.48 5.26
CA SER A 73 15.72 -14.44 5.62
C SER A 73 16.01 -14.45 7.12
N GLU A 74 16.10 -13.28 7.73
CA GLU A 74 16.26 -13.08 9.18
C GLU A 74 15.08 -13.66 9.97
N GLY A 75 13.86 -13.44 9.49
CA GLY A 75 12.65 -13.94 10.15
C GLY A 75 12.39 -15.42 9.95
N THR A 76 12.63 -15.95 8.75
CA THR A 76 12.21 -17.32 8.35
C THR A 76 13.35 -18.33 8.47
N TYR A 77 14.55 -17.99 7.99
CA TYR A 77 15.68 -18.94 7.94
C TYR A 77 16.58 -18.86 9.15
N LEU A 78 16.84 -17.65 9.68
CA LEU A 78 17.67 -17.44 10.86
C LEU A 78 16.88 -17.52 12.18
N GLY A 79 15.56 -17.33 12.13
CA GLY A 79 14.69 -17.46 13.31
C GLY A 79 14.81 -16.31 14.31
N ASN A 80 15.22 -15.12 13.87
CA ASN A 80 15.49 -13.99 14.76
C ASN A 80 14.22 -13.25 15.25
N HIS A 81 13.05 -13.57 14.69
CA HIS A 81 11.77 -12.91 15.03
C HIS A 81 11.08 -13.57 16.23
N THR A 82 11.61 -13.31 17.43
CA THR A 82 10.95 -13.72 18.69
C THR A 82 9.62 -12.99 18.90
N ALA A 83 8.79 -13.44 19.85
CA ALA A 83 7.53 -12.78 20.19
C ALA A 83 7.69 -11.31 20.64
N ALA A 84 8.85 -10.91 21.17
CA ALA A 84 9.11 -9.51 21.50
C ALA A 84 9.36 -8.68 20.23
N VAL A 85 10.14 -9.22 19.29
CA VAL A 85 10.42 -8.58 17.98
C VAL A 85 9.15 -8.47 17.15
N GLN A 86 8.33 -9.54 17.09
CA GLN A 86 7.05 -9.54 16.38
C GLN A 86 6.09 -8.47 16.91
N ARG A 87 5.99 -8.32 18.25
CA ARG A 87 5.19 -7.23 18.86
C ARG A 87 5.69 -5.85 18.44
N GLY A 88 7.01 -5.65 18.42
CA GLY A 88 7.62 -4.39 17.97
C GLY A 88 7.31 -4.09 16.49
N LEU A 89 7.42 -5.09 15.62
CA LEU A 89 7.09 -4.95 14.19
C LEU A 89 5.61 -4.64 13.99
N ASN A 90 4.70 -5.33 14.70
CA ASN A 90 3.26 -5.04 14.65
C ASN A 90 2.93 -3.60 15.08
N MET A 91 3.57 -3.13 16.16
CA MET A 91 3.43 -1.73 16.58
C MET A 91 3.97 -0.76 15.52
N GLY A 92 5.08 -1.10 14.87
CA GLY A 92 5.66 -0.32 13.77
C GLY A 92 4.70 -0.18 12.58
N VAL A 93 4.08 -1.29 12.14
CA VAL A 93 3.09 -1.26 11.05
C VAL A 93 1.85 -0.48 11.44
N ALA A 94 1.35 -0.62 12.67
CA ALA A 94 0.21 0.17 13.15
C ALA A 94 0.51 1.67 13.13
N LEU A 95 1.68 2.09 13.61
CA LEU A 95 2.10 3.50 13.58
C LEU A 95 2.27 4.01 12.15
N PHE A 96 2.84 3.20 11.25
CA PHE A 96 2.93 3.54 9.82
C PHE A 96 1.55 3.77 9.18
N ILE A 97 0.57 2.91 9.47
CA ILE A 97 -0.79 3.09 8.96
C ILE A 97 -1.44 4.37 9.54
N VAL A 98 -1.18 4.69 10.81
CA VAL A 98 -1.65 5.95 11.40
C VAL A 98 -1.06 7.16 10.67
N THR A 99 0.22 7.13 10.29
CA THR A 99 0.81 8.24 9.51
C THR A 99 0.19 8.37 8.12
N GLU A 100 -0.11 7.25 7.45
CA GLU A 100 -0.81 7.27 6.16
C GLU A 100 -2.26 7.77 6.30
N ALA A 101 -2.97 7.42 7.37
CA ALA A 101 -4.30 7.93 7.64
C ALA A 101 -4.31 9.46 7.85
N LEU A 102 -3.30 10.01 8.55
CA LEU A 102 -3.13 11.45 8.69
C LEU A 102 -2.77 12.13 7.37
N PHE A 103 -2.00 11.45 6.50
CA PHE A 103 -1.72 11.93 5.15
C PHE A 103 -3.01 12.05 4.32
N PHE A 104 -3.87 11.02 4.30
CA PHE A 104 -5.18 11.11 3.65
C PHE A 104 -6.10 12.15 4.30
N LEU A 105 -6.05 12.34 5.61
CA LEU A 105 -6.82 13.38 6.29
C LEU A 105 -6.50 14.78 5.73
N ALA A 106 -5.23 15.07 5.44
CA ALA A 106 -4.84 16.34 4.81
C ALA A 106 -5.41 16.49 3.38
N ILE A 107 -5.48 15.40 2.62
CA ILE A 107 -6.09 15.38 1.29
C ILE A 107 -7.59 15.67 1.36
N PHE A 108 -8.30 14.99 2.27
CA PHE A 108 -9.73 15.24 2.49
C PHE A 108 -9.97 16.67 2.96
N TRP A 109 -9.10 17.21 3.81
CA TRP A 109 -9.20 18.60 4.22
C TRP A 109 -9.09 19.56 3.03
N ALA A 110 -8.12 19.37 2.14
CA ALA A 110 -8.00 20.19 0.93
C ALA A 110 -9.28 20.13 0.07
N PHE A 111 -9.83 18.94 -0.14
CA PHE A 111 -11.09 18.75 -0.86
C PHE A 111 -12.27 19.46 -0.18
N PHE A 112 -12.51 19.24 1.11
CA PHE A 112 -13.64 19.86 1.82
C PHE A 112 -13.50 21.37 1.93
N HIS A 113 -12.29 21.89 2.05
CA HIS A 113 -12.05 23.33 2.04
C HIS A 113 -12.50 23.96 0.70
N SER A 114 -12.15 23.34 -0.42
CA SER A 114 -12.56 23.79 -1.75
C SER A 114 -14.06 23.59 -2.03
N ALA A 115 -14.64 22.48 -1.57
CA ALA A 115 -16.01 22.10 -1.88
C ALA A 115 -17.07 22.81 -1.01
N LEU A 116 -16.79 23.05 0.28
CA LEU A 116 -17.76 23.66 1.20
C LEU A 116 -17.89 25.19 1.05
N SER A 117 -16.88 25.83 0.48
CA SER A 117 -16.88 27.28 0.22
C SER A 117 -16.27 27.57 -1.15
N PRO A 118 -16.92 27.15 -2.25
CA PRO A 118 -16.40 27.30 -3.60
C PRO A 118 -16.22 28.79 -3.93
N THR A 119 -15.09 29.12 -4.56
CA THR A 119 -14.76 30.50 -4.89
C THR A 119 -15.60 31.04 -6.05
N VAL A 120 -15.61 32.35 -6.23
CA VAL A 120 -16.37 33.01 -7.30
C VAL A 120 -15.87 32.61 -8.69
N GLU A 121 -14.59 32.29 -8.83
CA GLU A 121 -13.97 31.81 -10.07
C GLU A 121 -14.49 30.43 -10.50
N LEU A 122 -14.96 29.61 -9.54
CA LEU A 122 -15.60 28.32 -9.81
C LEU A 122 -17.10 28.44 -10.13
N GLY A 123 -17.65 29.66 -10.05
CA GLY A 123 -19.08 29.94 -10.16
C GLY A 123 -19.84 29.85 -8.85
N ALA A 124 -19.15 29.88 -7.70
CA ALA A 124 -19.73 29.76 -6.35
C ALA A 124 -20.62 28.51 -6.16
N GLN A 125 -20.28 27.43 -6.86
CA GLN A 125 -20.95 26.13 -6.79
C GLN A 125 -19.93 24.99 -6.84
N TRP A 126 -20.36 23.81 -6.39
CA TRP A 126 -19.58 22.57 -6.44
C TRP A 126 -20.49 21.42 -6.90
N PRO A 127 -20.11 20.65 -7.95
CA PRO A 127 -18.92 20.80 -8.79
C PRO A 127 -18.86 22.15 -9.54
N PRO A 128 -17.66 22.62 -9.92
CA PRO A 128 -17.49 23.85 -10.70
C PRO A 128 -18.26 23.83 -12.03
N MET A 129 -18.66 25.02 -12.50
CA MET A 129 -19.39 25.15 -13.76
C MET A 129 -18.58 24.58 -14.95
N GLY A 130 -19.19 23.68 -15.73
CA GLY A 130 -18.55 23.04 -16.89
C GLY A 130 -17.84 21.72 -16.61
N ILE A 131 -17.79 21.28 -15.35
CA ILE A 131 -17.32 19.93 -14.99
C ILE A 131 -18.51 18.98 -14.89
N GLU A 132 -18.48 17.90 -15.67
CA GLU A 132 -19.41 16.78 -15.54
C GLU A 132 -18.80 15.74 -14.61
N ALA A 133 -19.32 15.64 -13.39
CA ALA A 133 -18.83 14.69 -12.41
C ALA A 133 -19.18 13.24 -12.78
N ILE A 134 -18.36 12.29 -12.30
CA ILE A 134 -18.55 10.86 -12.56
C ILE A 134 -19.76 10.36 -11.78
N ASN A 135 -20.63 9.58 -12.43
CA ASN A 135 -21.79 8.98 -11.78
C ASN A 135 -21.34 7.94 -10.73
N PRO A 136 -21.67 8.11 -9.43
CA PRO A 136 -21.25 7.18 -8.38
C PRO A 136 -21.79 5.76 -8.56
N PHE A 137 -22.95 5.60 -9.19
CA PHE A 137 -23.64 4.31 -9.27
C PHE A 137 -23.14 3.40 -10.41
N GLU A 138 -22.16 3.85 -11.20
CA GLU A 138 -21.59 3.09 -12.31
C GLU A 138 -20.28 2.39 -11.89
N LEU A 139 -19.14 2.76 -12.49
CA LEU A 139 -17.83 2.20 -12.18
C LEU A 139 -17.41 2.39 -10.71
N PRO A 140 -17.64 3.54 -10.05
CA PRO A 140 -17.24 3.72 -8.65
C PRO A 140 -17.93 2.73 -7.70
N LEU A 141 -19.22 2.45 -7.91
CA LEU A 141 -19.95 1.45 -7.12
C LEU A 141 -19.41 0.03 -7.37
N LEU A 142 -19.12 -0.32 -8.62
CA LEU A 142 -18.49 -1.61 -8.94
C LEU A 142 -17.14 -1.77 -8.25
N ASN A 143 -16.29 -0.73 -8.31
CA ASN A 143 -15.00 -0.71 -7.63
C ASN A 143 -15.14 -0.85 -6.10
N THR A 144 -16.17 -0.26 -5.51
CA THR A 144 -16.50 -0.45 -4.10
C THR A 144 -16.85 -1.89 -3.77
N VAL A 145 -17.67 -2.55 -4.60
CA VAL A 145 -18.02 -3.97 -4.42
C VAL A 145 -16.78 -4.86 -4.56
N LEU A 146 -15.88 -4.57 -5.51
CA LEU A 146 -14.65 -5.33 -5.71
C LEU A 146 -13.72 -5.26 -4.49
N LEU A 147 -13.49 -4.05 -3.94
CA LEU A 147 -12.65 -3.89 -2.75
C LEU A 147 -13.26 -4.57 -1.52
N LEU A 148 -14.54 -4.36 -1.23
CA LEU A 148 -15.22 -5.03 -0.11
C LEU A 148 -15.20 -6.56 -0.24
N SER A 149 -15.40 -7.08 -1.45
CA SER A 149 -15.29 -8.51 -1.73
C SER A 149 -13.86 -9.01 -1.50
N SER A 150 -12.86 -8.22 -1.87
CA SER A 150 -11.44 -8.55 -1.65
C SER A 150 -11.09 -8.59 -0.15
N GLY A 151 -11.68 -7.71 0.66
CA GLY A 151 -11.57 -7.73 2.12
C GLY A 151 -12.15 -9.01 2.75
N ILE A 152 -13.28 -9.51 2.20
CA ILE A 152 -13.85 -10.79 2.61
C ILE A 152 -12.93 -11.96 2.23
N THR A 153 -12.41 -11.98 0.99
CA THR A 153 -11.55 -13.08 0.53
C THR A 153 -10.21 -13.13 1.27
N VAL A 154 -9.63 -11.98 1.62
CA VAL A 154 -8.38 -11.94 2.39
C VAL A 154 -8.58 -12.37 3.85
N THR A 155 -9.72 -12.01 4.44
CA THR A 155 -10.12 -12.47 5.78
C THR A 155 -10.34 -13.98 5.80
N TRP A 156 -10.99 -14.53 4.76
CA TRP A 156 -11.13 -15.98 4.60
C TRP A 156 -9.77 -16.68 4.45
N ALA A 157 -8.84 -16.08 3.69
CA ALA A 157 -7.49 -16.61 3.54
C ALA A 157 -6.74 -16.66 4.88
N HIS A 158 -6.87 -15.61 5.68
CA HIS A 158 -6.24 -15.48 6.99
C HIS A 158 -6.75 -16.55 7.96
N HIS A 159 -8.07 -16.69 8.11
CA HIS A 159 -8.65 -17.72 8.96
C HIS A 159 -8.31 -19.14 8.48
N SER A 160 -8.26 -19.35 7.16
CA SER A 160 -7.81 -20.64 6.61
C SER A 160 -6.36 -20.95 6.98
N LEU A 161 -5.49 -19.94 7.06
CA LEU A 161 -4.08 -20.12 7.43
C LEU A 161 -3.96 -20.53 8.90
N ILE A 162 -4.69 -19.86 9.79
CA ILE A 162 -4.71 -20.17 11.23
C ILE A 162 -5.25 -21.59 11.49
N GLN A 163 -6.18 -22.07 10.65
CA GLN A 163 -6.73 -23.42 10.72
C GLN A 163 -5.85 -24.50 10.05
N GLY A 164 -4.68 -24.14 9.52
CA GLY A 164 -3.81 -25.07 8.78
C GLY A 164 -4.32 -25.45 7.38
N ASN A 165 -5.42 -24.85 6.90
CA ASN A 165 -5.97 -25.10 5.57
C ASN A 165 -5.24 -24.27 4.50
N ARG A 166 -4.10 -24.80 4.06
CA ARG A 166 -3.27 -24.19 3.00
C ARG A 166 -4.03 -23.91 1.70
N ARG A 167 -4.91 -24.82 1.26
CA ARG A 167 -5.66 -24.63 0.01
C ARG A 167 -6.61 -23.44 0.12
N GLY A 168 -7.33 -23.33 1.24
CA GLY A 168 -8.19 -22.19 1.54
C GLY A 168 -7.41 -20.87 1.54
N THR A 169 -6.24 -20.83 2.18
CA THR A 169 -5.38 -19.64 2.17
C THR A 169 -4.96 -19.25 0.76
N LEU A 170 -4.48 -20.20 -0.04
CA LEU A 170 -4.03 -19.92 -1.41
C LEU A 170 -5.19 -19.40 -2.28
N TYR A 171 -6.36 -20.03 -2.22
CA TYR A 171 -7.52 -19.59 -2.99
C TYR A 171 -7.99 -18.19 -2.58
N GLY A 172 -8.07 -17.90 -1.28
CA GLY A 172 -8.48 -16.58 -0.80
C GLY A 172 -7.48 -15.48 -1.18
N LEU A 173 -6.17 -15.73 -1.06
CA LEU A 173 -5.15 -14.76 -1.46
C LEU A 173 -5.11 -14.53 -2.98
N VAL A 174 -5.23 -15.58 -3.80
CA VAL A 174 -5.30 -15.45 -5.26
C VAL A 174 -6.54 -14.66 -5.67
N ALA A 175 -7.70 -14.94 -5.08
CA ALA A 175 -8.92 -14.20 -5.34
C ALA A 175 -8.78 -12.72 -4.97
N THR A 176 -8.16 -12.42 -3.82
CA THR A 176 -7.90 -11.04 -3.37
C THR A 176 -7.02 -10.28 -4.36
N VAL A 177 -5.88 -10.87 -4.77
CA VAL A 177 -4.97 -10.25 -5.76
C VAL A 177 -5.67 -10.06 -7.11
N PHE A 178 -6.48 -11.02 -7.54
CA PHE A 178 -7.24 -10.89 -8.79
C PHE A 178 -8.24 -9.72 -8.72
N LEU A 179 -9.05 -9.64 -7.66
CA LEU A 179 -10.01 -8.55 -7.47
C LEU A 179 -9.32 -7.17 -7.42
N ALA A 180 -8.18 -7.09 -6.76
CA ALA A 180 -7.35 -5.88 -6.69
C ALA A 180 -6.83 -5.42 -8.06
N LEU A 181 -6.39 -6.36 -8.90
CA LEU A 181 -5.94 -6.07 -10.26
C LEU A 181 -7.10 -5.60 -11.14
N VAL A 182 -8.28 -6.20 -10.98
CA VAL A 182 -9.50 -5.75 -11.69
C VAL A 182 -9.87 -4.33 -11.25
N PHE A 183 -9.89 -4.04 -9.94
CA PHE A 183 -10.11 -2.68 -9.44
C PHE A 183 -9.12 -1.68 -10.06
N THR A 184 -7.84 -2.00 -10.06
CA THR A 184 -6.79 -1.10 -10.61
C THR A 184 -6.99 -0.87 -12.11
N GLY A 185 -7.36 -1.92 -12.84
CA GLY A 185 -7.69 -1.83 -14.27
C GLY A 185 -8.91 -0.96 -14.54
N LEU A 186 -9.98 -1.11 -13.75
CA LEU A 186 -11.19 -0.29 -13.88
C LEU A 186 -10.94 1.17 -13.51
N GLN A 187 -10.11 1.44 -12.49
CA GLN A 187 -9.71 2.80 -12.15
C GLN A 187 -8.92 3.46 -13.29
N ALA A 188 -8.05 2.71 -13.97
CA ALA A 188 -7.36 3.19 -15.16
C ALA A 188 -8.32 3.46 -16.33
N VAL A 189 -9.36 2.64 -16.51
CA VAL A 189 -10.42 2.89 -17.50
C VAL A 189 -11.16 4.19 -17.17
N GLU A 190 -11.58 4.38 -15.91
CA GLU A 190 -12.24 5.60 -15.46
C GLU A 190 -11.41 6.86 -15.76
N TYR A 191 -10.10 6.84 -15.47
CA TYR A 191 -9.22 7.98 -15.75
C TYR A 191 -9.04 8.30 -17.22
N ASN A 192 -9.18 7.31 -18.11
CA ASN A 192 -9.07 7.53 -19.56
C ASN A 192 -10.36 8.06 -20.18
N PHE A 193 -11.52 7.80 -19.56
CA PHE A 193 -12.83 8.19 -20.07
C PHE A 193 -13.47 9.38 -19.31
N SER A 194 -12.81 9.90 -18.28
CA SER A 194 -13.29 11.08 -17.56
C SER A 194 -13.30 12.32 -18.46
N THR A 195 -14.30 13.19 -18.26
CA THR A 195 -14.49 14.44 -19.02
C THR A 195 -13.61 15.58 -18.52
N PHE A 196 -12.96 15.41 -17.36
CA PHE A 196 -12.04 16.35 -16.74
C PHE A 196 -10.69 15.67 -16.47
N SER A 197 -9.68 16.49 -16.22
CA SER A 197 -8.26 16.16 -16.04
C SER A 197 -7.72 16.79 -14.75
N ILE A 198 -6.49 16.43 -14.37
CA ILE A 198 -5.81 17.02 -13.19
C ILE A 198 -5.62 18.54 -13.29
N SER A 199 -5.59 19.09 -14.51
CA SER A 199 -5.47 20.53 -14.76
C SER A 199 -6.78 21.31 -14.69
N ASP A 200 -7.94 20.64 -14.54
CA ASP A 200 -9.25 21.28 -14.53
C ASP A 200 -9.63 21.80 -13.14
N GLY A 201 -8.84 22.77 -12.70
CA GLY A 201 -9.08 23.55 -11.48
C GLY A 201 -8.99 22.73 -10.19
N ALA A 202 -9.60 23.28 -9.14
CA ALA A 202 -9.56 22.69 -7.80
C ALA A 202 -10.25 21.32 -7.74
N PHE A 203 -11.32 21.11 -8.51
CA PHE A 203 -12.04 19.84 -8.56
C PHE A 203 -11.16 18.73 -9.14
N GLY A 204 -10.64 18.91 -10.37
CA GLY A 204 -9.77 17.93 -11.00
C GLY A 204 -8.51 17.65 -10.19
N SER A 205 -7.87 18.71 -9.67
CA SER A 205 -6.69 18.57 -8.81
C SER A 205 -6.97 17.72 -7.57
N CYS A 206 -8.03 18.03 -6.81
CA CYS A 206 -8.36 17.28 -5.60
C CYS A 206 -8.80 15.85 -5.91
N PHE A 207 -9.61 15.66 -6.96
CA PHE A 207 -10.09 14.35 -7.40
C PHE A 207 -8.92 13.42 -7.73
N TYR A 208 -8.05 13.81 -8.68
CA TYR A 208 -6.93 12.97 -9.14
C TYR A 208 -5.84 12.80 -8.09
N PHE A 209 -5.61 13.81 -7.24
CA PHE A 209 -4.66 13.65 -6.14
C PHE A 209 -5.18 12.63 -5.13
N ALA A 210 -6.43 12.74 -4.69
CA ALA A 210 -7.00 11.84 -3.69
C ALA A 210 -7.14 10.40 -4.19
N THR A 211 -7.78 10.22 -5.35
CA THR A 211 -8.01 8.90 -5.95
C THR A 211 -6.71 8.30 -6.50
N GLY A 212 -5.79 9.11 -7.02
CA GLY A 212 -4.49 8.68 -7.51
C GLY A 212 -3.56 8.20 -6.41
N PHE A 213 -3.47 8.92 -5.28
CA PHE A 213 -2.70 8.44 -4.12
C PHE A 213 -3.29 7.17 -3.53
N HIS A 214 -4.62 7.07 -3.46
CA HIS A 214 -5.26 5.81 -3.07
C HIS A 214 -4.96 4.68 -4.07
N GLY A 215 -5.02 4.93 -5.37
CA GLY A 215 -4.64 3.94 -6.39
C GLY A 215 -3.19 3.46 -6.24
N LEU A 216 -2.26 4.36 -5.92
CA LEU A 216 -0.88 3.99 -5.58
C LEU A 216 -0.83 3.05 -4.35
N HIS A 217 -1.61 3.35 -3.32
CA HIS A 217 -1.72 2.50 -2.13
C HIS A 217 -2.32 1.12 -2.44
N VAL A 218 -3.32 1.05 -3.33
CA VAL A 218 -3.88 -0.23 -3.80
C VAL A 218 -2.80 -1.05 -4.52
N ILE A 219 -1.98 -0.43 -5.38
CA ILE A 219 -0.88 -1.12 -6.07
C ILE A 219 0.15 -1.65 -5.06
N ILE A 220 0.55 -0.82 -4.08
CA ILE A 220 1.49 -1.23 -3.02
C ILE A 220 0.90 -2.37 -2.19
N GLY A 221 -0.37 -2.26 -1.78
CA GLY A 221 -1.07 -3.30 -1.02
C GLY A 221 -1.18 -4.61 -1.80
N THR A 222 -1.44 -4.53 -3.11
CA THR A 222 -1.53 -5.69 -4.00
C THR A 222 -0.19 -6.40 -4.09
N ALA A 223 0.90 -5.63 -4.25
CA ALA A 223 2.26 -6.18 -4.22
C ALA A 223 2.59 -6.83 -2.88
N PHE A 224 2.17 -6.21 -1.76
CA PHE A 224 2.41 -6.74 -0.42
C PHE A 224 1.68 -8.08 -0.20
N ILE A 225 0.40 -8.18 -0.59
CA ILE A 225 -0.36 -9.43 -0.54
C ILE A 225 0.24 -10.46 -1.50
N ALA A 226 0.69 -10.07 -2.69
CA ALA A 226 1.33 -10.97 -3.65
C ALA A 226 2.63 -11.57 -3.07
N VAL A 227 3.44 -10.79 -2.35
CA VAL A 227 4.59 -11.31 -1.59
C VAL A 227 4.12 -12.27 -0.49
N GLY A 228 3.05 -11.95 0.22
CA GLY A 228 2.42 -12.85 1.19
C GLY A 228 1.98 -14.19 0.56
N LEU A 229 1.33 -14.14 -0.59
CA LEU A 229 0.92 -15.30 -1.38
C LEU A 229 2.13 -16.14 -1.81
N TRP A 230 3.17 -15.51 -2.35
CA TRP A 230 4.41 -16.21 -2.71
C TRP A 230 5.06 -16.89 -1.49
N ARG A 231 5.07 -16.23 -0.33
CA ARG A 231 5.60 -16.81 0.91
C ARG A 231 4.78 -18.00 1.40
N VAL A 232 3.45 -17.97 1.28
CA VAL A 232 2.60 -19.13 1.57
C VAL A 232 2.90 -20.27 0.59
N LEU A 233 3.03 -19.98 -0.71
CA LEU A 233 3.44 -20.96 -1.72
C LEU A 233 4.80 -21.61 -1.38
N ALA A 234 5.76 -20.82 -0.90
CA ALA A 234 7.08 -21.28 -0.49
C ALA A 234 7.14 -21.92 0.92
N TYR A 235 6.01 -22.12 1.59
CA TYR A 235 5.93 -22.68 2.96
C TYR A 235 6.65 -21.84 4.04
N HIS A 236 6.80 -20.53 3.84
CA HIS A 236 7.45 -19.64 4.82
C HIS A 236 6.52 -19.20 5.95
N SER A 237 5.20 -19.19 5.72
CA SER A 237 4.20 -18.79 6.71
C SER A 237 3.68 -20.01 7.46
N THR A 238 3.62 -19.93 8.80
CA THR A 238 3.05 -20.98 9.65
C THR A 238 1.74 -20.53 10.28
N GLU A 239 0.98 -21.45 10.87
CA GLU A 239 -0.30 -21.18 11.57
C GLU A 239 -0.17 -20.16 12.70
N ASN A 240 1.02 -20.06 13.31
CA ASN A 240 1.28 -19.21 14.48
C ASN A 240 2.31 -18.10 14.23
N HIS A 241 2.96 -18.09 13.07
CA HIS A 241 3.96 -17.09 12.71
C HIS A 241 3.85 -16.71 11.24
N HIS A 242 3.07 -15.67 10.99
CA HIS A 242 2.78 -15.15 9.65
C HIS A 242 2.64 -13.62 9.64
N LEU A 243 3.45 -12.95 10.47
CA LEU A 243 3.46 -11.49 10.69
C LEU A 243 3.39 -10.66 9.40
N GLY A 244 4.20 -10.99 8.39
CA GLY A 244 4.20 -10.24 7.14
C GLY A 244 2.87 -10.33 6.37
N LEU A 245 2.16 -11.45 6.50
CA LEU A 245 0.82 -11.59 5.94
C LEU A 245 -0.19 -10.78 6.77
N GLU A 246 -0.15 -10.84 8.10
CA GLU A 246 -1.00 -10.02 8.97
C GLU A 246 -0.83 -8.51 8.67
N SER A 247 0.42 -8.06 8.51
CA SER A 247 0.73 -6.67 8.14
C SER A 247 0.14 -6.29 6.78
N SER A 248 0.22 -7.18 5.79
CA SER A 248 -0.38 -6.95 4.47
C SER A 248 -1.91 -6.88 4.52
N ILE A 249 -2.55 -7.72 5.33
CA ILE A 249 -4.01 -7.72 5.53
C ILE A 249 -4.47 -6.45 6.23
N LEU A 250 -3.74 -6.01 7.27
CA LEU A 250 -4.03 -4.78 7.98
C LEU A 250 -3.93 -3.57 7.05
N TYR A 251 -2.88 -3.51 6.23
CA TYR A 251 -2.72 -2.47 5.21
C TYR A 251 -3.82 -2.52 4.15
N TRP A 252 -4.24 -3.72 3.74
CA TRP A 252 -5.33 -3.89 2.78
C TRP A 252 -6.67 -3.35 3.29
N HIS A 253 -7.03 -3.65 4.54
CA HIS A 253 -8.24 -3.09 5.15
C HIS A 253 -8.15 -1.57 5.36
N PHE A 254 -6.95 -1.03 5.62
CA PHE A 254 -6.75 0.42 5.62
C PHE A 254 -7.10 1.02 4.24
N VAL A 255 -6.62 0.41 3.17
CA VAL A 255 -6.93 0.82 1.79
C VAL A 255 -8.44 0.74 1.54
N ASP A 256 -9.12 -0.35 1.93
CA ASP A 256 -10.58 -0.49 1.81
C ASP A 256 -11.33 0.67 2.49
N VAL A 257 -10.94 1.02 3.72
CA VAL A 257 -11.58 2.09 4.50
C VAL A 257 -11.37 3.45 3.83
N VAL A 258 -10.15 3.76 3.37
CA VAL A 258 -9.87 5.02 2.66
C VAL A 258 -10.72 5.12 1.39
N TRP A 259 -10.89 4.03 0.64
CA TRP A 259 -11.76 4.02 -0.53
C TRP A 259 -13.21 4.36 -0.18
N LEU A 260 -13.77 3.81 0.90
CA LEU A 260 -15.14 4.15 1.32
C LEU A 260 -15.30 5.64 1.62
N PHE A 261 -14.30 6.25 2.26
CA PHE A 261 -14.30 7.71 2.47
C PHE A 261 -14.20 8.49 1.16
N LEU A 262 -13.39 8.03 0.20
CA LEU A 262 -13.31 8.66 -1.13
C LEU A 262 -14.63 8.54 -1.89
N TYR A 263 -15.23 7.34 -1.91
CA TYR A 263 -16.51 7.09 -2.57
C TYR A 263 -17.61 8.00 -2.00
N ILE A 264 -17.79 8.02 -0.68
CA ILE A 264 -18.84 8.82 -0.04
C ILE A 264 -18.59 10.32 -0.23
N SER A 265 -17.35 10.78 -0.05
CA SER A 265 -17.05 12.22 -0.02
C SER A 265 -16.92 12.81 -1.42
N ILE A 266 -16.13 12.19 -2.30
CA ILE A 266 -15.78 12.76 -3.60
C ILE A 266 -16.77 12.33 -4.67
N TYR A 267 -17.09 11.03 -4.76
CA TYR A 267 -17.95 10.49 -5.82
C TYR A 267 -19.44 10.62 -5.57
N TYR A 268 -19.89 10.75 -4.31
CA TYR A 268 -21.31 10.80 -3.98
C TYR A 268 -21.76 12.15 -3.45
N TRP A 269 -21.10 12.70 -2.42
CA TRP A 269 -21.47 14.00 -1.85
C TRP A 269 -20.94 15.17 -2.69
N GLY A 270 -19.73 15.03 -3.23
CA GLY A 270 -18.99 16.09 -3.92
C GLY A 270 -19.21 16.19 -5.42
N SER A 271 -20.12 15.38 -5.97
CA SER A 271 -20.40 15.20 -7.39
C SER A 271 -21.81 15.62 -7.73
#